data_AF-A0A3B8SNX1-F1
#
_entry.id   AF-A0A3B8SNX1-F1
#
_cell.length_a   1.000
_cell.length_b   1.000
_cell.length_c   1.000
_cell.angle_alpha   90.00
_cell.angle_beta   90.00
_cell.angle_gamma   90.00
#
_symmetry.space_group_name_H-M   'P 1'
#
loop_
_entity.id
_entity.type
_entity.pdbx_description
1 polymer ?
#
loop_
_entity_poly.entity_id
_entity_poly.type
_entity_poly.pdbx_seq_one_letter_code
_entity_poly.pdbx_strand_id
1 'polypeptide(L)'
;MAKYPIKLILDYINGEELNGYDIDVLENDPLFMKEVINVSNDKKTYNLCSDSVKKNYQFVKFLIQKFNKDSKFISDIAQQYLDSSTDELTNLEILILMCNILSPECNEYIRFKTLLFVMQKREEIDIEATKIDAQKNDPSLLNDIGETGFLIVYDDFNTSQIITDYFAKQFLERLLDPEKHTFEDFLHTRFNSLEELNNTPIRTYLIEYISYYDSMLASYISTHIQLLEETLSKIELIKRRWNTYPARLESLKYHRLFDYIQKYFEAIDYQCSYSEDEMLYLISEELGITSTTIKYDPSMSVDSEEFEETLEEVKQIDLTTMPFKDLSHYNNIRNIVIRFLSANSLKELEDIEIDFDEFTAPTSPNVLDISKFVKRPPHRSLYN
;
A
#
# COMPACT_ATOMS: atom_id res chain seq x y z
N MET A 1 -17.75 -17.74 -37.41
CA MET A 1 -17.80 -19.12 -37.93
C MET A 1 -16.52 -19.82 -37.48
N ALA A 2 -16.60 -21.07 -37.00
CA ALA A 2 -15.40 -21.83 -36.61
C ALA A 2 -14.55 -22.14 -37.86
N LYS A 3 -13.22 -21.97 -37.75
CA LYS A 3 -12.27 -22.19 -38.86
C LYS A 3 -12.21 -23.66 -39.28
N TYR A 4 -12.41 -24.59 -38.34
CA TYR A 4 -12.32 -26.03 -38.54
C TYR A 4 -13.65 -26.73 -38.22
N PRO A 5 -14.03 -27.77 -38.98
CA PRO A 5 -15.21 -28.56 -38.67
C PRO A 5 -14.98 -29.42 -37.42
N ILE A 6 -16.01 -29.55 -36.58
CA ILE A 6 -15.93 -30.34 -35.34
C ILE A 6 -15.49 -31.80 -35.59
N LYS A 7 -15.86 -32.36 -36.74
CA LYS A 7 -15.45 -33.71 -37.12
C LYS A 7 -13.93 -33.84 -37.20
N LEU A 8 -13.23 -32.90 -37.84
CA LEU A 8 -11.76 -32.93 -37.94
C LEU A 8 -11.10 -32.88 -36.55
N ILE A 9 -11.67 -32.11 -35.62
CA ILE A 9 -11.17 -32.03 -34.25
C ILE A 9 -11.32 -33.36 -33.53
N LEU A 10 -12.49 -34.00 -33.65
CA LEU A 10 -12.74 -35.32 -33.04
C LEU A 10 -11.88 -36.42 -33.67
N ASP A 11 -11.75 -36.41 -35.00
CA ASP A 11 -10.89 -37.34 -35.73
C ASP A 11 -9.44 -37.22 -35.24
N TYR A 12 -8.92 -35.99 -35.05
CA TYR A 12 -7.58 -35.75 -34.47
C TYR A 12 -7.46 -36.26 -33.04
N ILE A 13 -8.43 -35.96 -32.17
CA ILE A 13 -8.41 -36.42 -30.76
C ILE A 13 -8.41 -37.95 -30.66
N ASN A 14 -9.12 -38.63 -31.56
CA ASN A 14 -9.24 -40.08 -31.57
C ASN A 14 -8.10 -40.80 -32.33
N GLY A 15 -7.21 -40.06 -33.01
CA GLY A 15 -6.17 -40.64 -33.86
C GLY A 15 -6.72 -41.27 -35.15
N GLU A 16 -7.84 -40.77 -35.65
CA GLU A 16 -8.47 -41.19 -36.91
C GLU A 16 -7.84 -40.48 -38.13
N GLU A 17 -8.21 -40.93 -39.33
CA GLU A 17 -7.67 -40.37 -40.58
C GLU A 17 -8.17 -38.93 -40.81
N LEU A 18 -7.24 -37.98 -40.97
CA LEU A 18 -7.53 -36.54 -41.00
C LEU A 18 -8.02 -36.02 -42.36
N ASN A 19 -8.58 -36.87 -43.23
CA ASN A 19 -9.22 -36.48 -44.50
C ASN A 19 -8.37 -35.53 -45.38
N GLY A 20 -7.05 -35.75 -45.46
CA GLY A 20 -6.13 -34.98 -46.31
C GLY A 20 -5.53 -33.72 -45.67
N TYR A 21 -5.79 -33.46 -44.38
CA TYR A 21 -5.05 -32.46 -43.62
C TYR A 21 -3.71 -33.02 -43.15
N ASP A 22 -2.68 -32.17 -43.19
CA ASP A 22 -1.35 -32.49 -42.67
C ASP A 22 -1.28 -32.21 -41.17
N ILE A 23 -0.85 -33.21 -40.40
CA ILE A 23 -0.75 -33.13 -38.94
C ILE A 23 0.23 -32.04 -38.49
N ASP A 24 1.36 -31.88 -39.20
CA ASP A 24 2.37 -30.89 -38.83
C ASP A 24 1.84 -29.46 -39.04
N VAL A 25 0.98 -29.28 -40.05
CA VAL A 25 0.30 -28.00 -40.30
C VAL A 25 -0.74 -27.71 -39.23
N LEU A 26 -1.47 -28.73 -38.78
CA LEU A 26 -2.49 -28.59 -37.74
C LEU A 26 -1.86 -28.29 -36.37
N GLU A 27 -0.79 -28.98 -35.99
CA GLU A 27 -0.05 -28.79 -34.74
C GLU A 27 0.76 -27.48 -34.70
N ASN A 28 0.92 -26.83 -35.86
CA ASN A 28 1.47 -25.49 -36.02
C ASN A 28 0.40 -24.38 -36.15
N ASP A 29 -0.89 -24.70 -35.98
CA ASP A 29 -1.98 -23.72 -35.98
C ASP A 29 -2.53 -23.47 -34.56
N PRO A 30 -2.37 -22.25 -33.99
CA PRO A 30 -2.79 -21.97 -32.62
C PRO A 30 -4.32 -22.00 -32.46
N LEU A 31 -5.10 -21.72 -33.51
CA LEU A 31 -6.56 -21.81 -33.46
C LEU A 31 -7.01 -23.27 -33.45
N PHE A 32 -6.38 -24.12 -34.26
CA PHE A 32 -6.69 -25.54 -34.27
C PHE A 32 -6.38 -26.18 -32.91
N MET A 33 -5.16 -26.00 -32.41
CA MET A 33 -4.73 -26.59 -31.14
C MET A 33 -5.53 -26.07 -29.95
N LYS A 34 -5.97 -24.80 -30.00
CA LYS A 34 -6.89 -24.24 -29.01
C LYS A 34 -8.22 -24.99 -28.99
N GLU A 35 -8.83 -25.24 -30.15
CA GLU A 35 -10.09 -25.98 -30.24
C GLU A 35 -9.94 -27.44 -29.80
N VAL A 36 -8.86 -28.12 -30.19
CA VAL A 36 -8.56 -29.48 -29.72
C VAL A 36 -8.50 -29.51 -28.20
N ILE A 37 -7.72 -28.63 -27.57
CA ILE A 37 -7.60 -28.55 -26.11
C ILE A 37 -8.93 -28.18 -25.45
N ASN A 38 -9.71 -27.31 -26.10
CA ASN A 38 -11.01 -26.91 -25.57
C ASN A 38 -12.00 -28.09 -25.55
N VAL A 39 -11.99 -28.94 -26.57
CA VAL A 39 -12.85 -30.13 -26.70
C VAL A 39 -12.35 -31.29 -25.85
N SER A 40 -11.05 -31.61 -25.89
CA SER A 40 -10.47 -32.74 -25.16
C SER A 40 -10.33 -32.48 -23.66
N ASN A 41 -10.15 -31.20 -23.29
CA ASN A 41 -9.75 -30.78 -21.95
C ASN A 41 -8.46 -31.46 -21.45
N ASP A 42 -7.60 -31.94 -22.36
CA ASP A 42 -6.32 -32.56 -22.04
C ASP A 42 -5.16 -31.57 -22.20
N LYS A 43 -4.55 -31.20 -21.08
CA LYS A 43 -3.38 -30.32 -21.06
C LYS A 43 -2.15 -30.95 -21.73
N LYS A 44 -2.07 -32.28 -21.86
CA LYS A 44 -0.94 -32.96 -22.53
C LYS A 44 -0.88 -32.67 -24.03
N THR A 45 -1.99 -32.26 -24.64
CA THR A 45 -2.03 -31.79 -26.04
C THR A 45 -1.10 -30.59 -26.26
N TYR A 46 -0.77 -29.82 -25.22
CA TYR A 46 0.28 -28.79 -25.28
C TYR A 46 1.63 -29.32 -25.77
N ASN A 47 1.98 -30.56 -25.42
CA ASN A 47 3.26 -31.16 -25.80
C ASN A 47 3.36 -31.40 -27.31
N LEU A 48 2.22 -31.57 -27.97
CA LEU A 48 2.12 -31.77 -29.43
C LEU A 48 2.24 -30.44 -30.19
N CYS A 49 2.04 -29.30 -29.52
CA CYS A 49 2.12 -28.00 -30.17
C CYS A 49 3.55 -27.69 -30.60
N SER A 50 3.69 -27.13 -31.81
CA SER A 50 4.95 -26.57 -32.28
C SER A 50 5.46 -25.42 -31.39
N ASP A 51 6.75 -25.11 -31.49
CA ASP A 51 7.34 -23.97 -30.77
C ASP A 51 6.71 -22.63 -31.16
N SER A 52 6.28 -22.50 -32.42
CA SER A 52 5.58 -21.29 -32.91
C SER A 52 4.26 -21.10 -32.18
N VAL A 53 3.46 -22.16 -32.02
CA VAL A 53 2.20 -22.14 -31.28
C VAL A 53 2.43 -21.85 -29.80
N LYS A 54 3.48 -22.42 -29.19
CA LYS A 54 3.84 -22.18 -27.79
C LYS A 54 4.28 -20.72 -27.52
N LYS A 55 4.78 -20.02 -28.55
CA LYS A 55 5.11 -18.59 -28.51
C LYS A 55 3.94 -17.68 -28.89
N ASN A 56 2.76 -18.24 -29.20
CA ASN A 56 1.60 -17.43 -29.52
C ASN A 56 0.91 -16.93 -28.23
N TYR A 57 0.94 -15.61 -28.01
CA TYR A 57 0.33 -14.97 -26.85
C TYR A 57 -1.13 -15.38 -26.60
N GLN A 58 -1.98 -15.36 -27.64
CA GLN A 58 -3.41 -15.68 -27.50
C GLN A 58 -3.64 -17.13 -27.10
N PHE A 59 -2.79 -18.04 -27.60
CA PHE A 59 -2.81 -19.44 -27.22
C PHE A 59 -2.36 -19.64 -25.78
N VAL A 60 -1.24 -19.03 -25.38
CA VAL A 60 -0.71 -19.08 -24.01
C VAL A 60 -1.70 -18.52 -23.00
N LYS A 61 -2.26 -17.34 -23.26
CA LYS A 61 -3.30 -16.71 -22.42
C LYS A 61 -4.51 -17.63 -22.26
N PHE A 62 -4.95 -18.27 -23.34
CA PHE A 62 -6.03 -19.25 -23.28
C PHE A 62 -5.70 -20.43 -22.34
N LEU A 63 -4.49 -21.00 -22.43
CA LEU A 63 -4.10 -22.12 -21.57
C LEU A 63 -4.07 -21.75 -20.09
N ILE A 64 -3.49 -20.59 -19.77
CA ILE A 64 -3.43 -20.06 -18.40
C ILE A 64 -4.85 -19.93 -17.81
N GLN A 65 -5.77 -19.36 -18.58
CA GLN A 65 -7.16 -19.18 -18.14
C GLN A 65 -7.92 -20.52 -18.04
N LYS A 66 -7.75 -21.41 -19.02
CA LYS A 66 -8.45 -22.71 -19.09
C LYS A 66 -8.04 -23.65 -17.97
N PHE A 67 -6.75 -23.66 -17.61
CA PHE A 67 -6.17 -24.57 -16.62
C PHE A 67 -5.74 -23.85 -15.34
N ASN A 68 -6.41 -22.75 -14.98
CA ASN A 68 -6.05 -21.88 -13.84
C ASN A 68 -5.96 -22.58 -12.47
N LYS A 69 -6.54 -23.79 -12.32
CA LYS A 69 -6.45 -24.61 -11.10
C LYS A 69 -5.17 -25.43 -10.99
N ASP A 70 -4.40 -25.54 -12.07
CA ASP A 70 -3.15 -26.30 -12.12
C ASP A 70 -1.96 -25.34 -12.13
N SER A 71 -1.63 -24.83 -10.95
CA SER A 71 -0.60 -23.80 -10.76
C SER A 71 0.75 -24.17 -11.37
N LYS A 72 1.14 -25.45 -11.29
CA LYS A 72 2.39 -25.94 -11.86
C LYS A 72 2.38 -25.83 -13.38
N PHE A 73 1.35 -26.36 -14.04
CA PHE A 73 1.25 -26.34 -15.48
C PHE A 73 1.22 -24.92 -16.05
N ILE A 74 0.40 -24.03 -15.48
CA ILE A 74 0.30 -22.66 -15.97
C ILE A 74 1.59 -21.86 -15.74
N SER A 75 2.33 -22.16 -14.65
CA SER A 75 3.60 -21.50 -14.35
C SER A 75 4.70 -21.92 -15.33
N ASP A 76 4.74 -23.19 -15.71
CA ASP A 76 5.69 -23.71 -16.71
C ASP A 76 5.44 -23.06 -18.08
N ILE A 77 4.17 -22.96 -18.50
CA ILE A 77 3.79 -22.31 -19.77
C ILE A 77 4.12 -20.82 -19.75
N ALA A 78 3.73 -20.11 -18.69
CA ALA A 78 3.99 -18.68 -18.57
C ALA A 78 5.49 -18.39 -18.60
N GLN A 79 6.30 -19.19 -17.88
CA GLN A 79 7.75 -19.04 -17.89
C GLN A 79 8.34 -19.27 -19.28
N GLN A 80 7.94 -20.35 -19.96
CA GLN A 80 8.43 -20.65 -21.31
C GLN A 80 8.10 -19.52 -22.30
N TYR A 81 6.91 -18.92 -22.17
CA TYR A 81 6.51 -17.78 -22.98
C TYR A 81 7.38 -16.54 -22.69
N LEU A 82 7.52 -16.18 -21.41
CA LEU A 82 8.31 -15.02 -20.98
C LEU A 82 9.80 -15.14 -21.35
N ASP A 83 10.37 -16.35 -21.28
CA ASP A 83 11.76 -16.60 -21.66
C ASP A 83 12.03 -16.43 -23.16
N SER A 84 10.99 -16.46 -23.98
CA SER A 84 11.11 -16.45 -25.44
C SER A 84 10.47 -15.25 -26.13
N SER A 85 9.67 -14.46 -25.42
CA SER A 85 8.99 -13.27 -25.92
C SER A 85 9.77 -12.00 -25.58
N THR A 86 9.97 -11.15 -26.59
CA THR A 86 10.53 -9.79 -26.42
C THR A 86 9.45 -8.71 -26.40
N ASP A 87 8.17 -9.08 -26.47
CA ASP A 87 7.07 -8.14 -26.52
C ASP A 87 6.64 -7.77 -25.09
N GLU A 88 6.94 -6.54 -24.69
CA GLU A 88 6.77 -6.06 -23.32
C GLU A 88 5.29 -6.02 -22.90
N LEU A 89 4.39 -5.65 -23.82
CA LEU A 89 2.97 -5.55 -23.54
C LEU A 89 2.38 -6.92 -23.21
N THR A 90 2.62 -7.92 -24.06
CA THR A 90 2.10 -9.27 -23.82
C THR A 90 2.78 -9.93 -22.63
N ASN A 91 4.07 -9.67 -22.39
CA ASN A 91 4.77 -10.14 -21.19
C ASN A 91 4.13 -9.57 -19.91
N LEU A 92 3.85 -8.27 -19.88
CA LEU A 92 3.23 -7.60 -18.74
C LEU A 92 1.83 -8.17 -18.44
N GLU A 93 1.02 -8.39 -19.47
CA GLU A 93 -0.29 -9.03 -19.31
C GLU A 93 -0.19 -10.44 -18.71
N ILE A 94 0.77 -11.25 -19.17
CA ILE A 94 0.98 -12.60 -18.64
C ILE A 94 1.37 -12.53 -17.17
N LEU A 95 2.28 -11.63 -16.79
CA LEU A 95 2.67 -11.43 -15.39
C LEU A 95 1.50 -11.04 -14.50
N ILE A 96 0.65 -10.11 -14.94
CA ILE A 96 -0.56 -9.69 -14.22
C ILE A 96 -1.52 -10.87 -14.06
N LEU A 97 -1.79 -11.62 -15.14
CA LEU A 97 -2.67 -12.78 -15.10
C LEU A 97 -2.17 -13.85 -14.13
N MET A 98 -0.88 -14.14 -14.13
CA MET A 98 -0.28 -15.12 -13.22
C MET A 98 -0.41 -14.66 -11.75
N CYS A 99 -0.16 -13.38 -11.47
CA CYS A 99 -0.34 -12.84 -10.11
C CYS A 99 -1.80 -12.87 -9.65
N ASN A 100 -2.77 -12.72 -10.56
CA ASN A 100 -4.19 -12.79 -10.23
C ASN A 100 -4.72 -14.22 -9.99
N ILE A 101 -4.02 -15.23 -10.51
CA ILE A 101 -4.45 -16.64 -10.44
C ILE A 101 -3.75 -17.39 -9.30
N LEU A 102 -2.45 -17.13 -9.09
CA LEU A 102 -1.64 -17.85 -8.13
C LEU A 102 -1.89 -17.39 -6.69
N SER A 103 -1.70 -18.31 -5.74
CA SER A 103 -1.79 -18.01 -4.31
C SER A 103 -0.58 -17.16 -3.86
N PRO A 104 -0.77 -16.10 -3.05
CA PRO A 104 0.32 -15.25 -2.58
C PRO A 104 1.45 -16.00 -1.85
N GLU A 105 1.14 -17.16 -1.25
CA GLU A 105 2.06 -17.96 -0.45
C GLU A 105 2.97 -18.87 -1.28
N CYS A 106 2.75 -19.02 -2.60
CA CYS A 106 3.58 -19.91 -3.42
C CYS A 106 4.81 -19.22 -4.03
N ASN A 107 5.88 -19.99 -4.23
CA ASN A 107 7.15 -19.48 -4.76
C ASN A 107 7.00 -18.93 -6.19
N GLU A 108 6.17 -19.54 -7.00
CA GLU A 108 5.89 -19.10 -8.37
C GLU A 108 5.21 -17.72 -8.38
N TYR A 109 4.27 -17.46 -7.46
CA TYR A 109 3.67 -16.14 -7.29
C TYR A 109 4.75 -15.11 -6.95
N ILE A 110 5.60 -15.39 -5.95
CA ILE A 110 6.67 -14.48 -5.54
C ILE A 110 7.57 -14.14 -6.72
N ARG A 111 7.93 -15.14 -7.54
CA ARG A 111 8.75 -14.94 -8.75
C ARG A 111 8.06 -14.03 -9.76
N PHE A 112 6.83 -14.34 -10.17
CA PHE A 112 6.11 -13.53 -11.16
C PHE A 112 5.79 -12.13 -10.62
N LYS A 113 5.46 -12.00 -9.33
CA LYS A 113 5.23 -10.71 -8.68
C LYS A 113 6.50 -9.86 -8.63
N THR A 114 7.67 -10.48 -8.43
CA THR A 114 8.96 -9.78 -8.48
C THR A 114 9.24 -9.22 -9.87
N LEU A 115 9.01 -10.02 -10.92
CA LEU A 115 9.16 -9.55 -12.31
C LEU A 115 8.17 -8.42 -12.64
N LEU A 116 6.91 -8.58 -12.25
CA LEU A 116 5.88 -7.55 -12.41
C LEU A 116 6.26 -6.25 -11.69
N PHE A 117 6.79 -6.35 -10.47
CA PHE A 117 7.26 -5.21 -9.70
C PHE A 117 8.40 -4.47 -10.40
N VAL A 118 9.37 -5.19 -10.98
CA VAL A 118 10.46 -4.57 -11.75
C VAL A 118 9.92 -3.82 -12.97
N MET A 119 8.97 -4.41 -13.71
CA MET A 119 8.33 -3.74 -14.86
C MET A 119 7.56 -2.50 -14.42
N GLN A 120 6.77 -2.60 -13.35
CA GLN A 120 6.06 -1.46 -12.78
C GLN A 120 7.03 -0.33 -12.38
N LYS A 121 8.16 -0.65 -11.73
CA LYS A 121 9.13 0.37 -11.32
C LYS A 121 9.81 1.05 -12.50
N ARG A 122 10.01 0.34 -13.60
CA ARG A 122 10.48 0.95 -14.85
C ARG A 122 9.48 2.00 -15.36
N GLU A 123 8.21 1.65 -15.45
CA GLU A 123 7.16 2.59 -15.87
C GLU A 123 7.08 3.81 -14.94
N GLU A 124 7.18 3.60 -13.61
CA GLU A 124 7.22 4.70 -12.65
C GLU A 124 8.44 5.63 -12.87
N ILE A 125 9.61 5.08 -13.23
CA ILE A 125 10.79 5.88 -13.56
C ILE A 125 10.57 6.69 -14.83
N ASP A 126 9.96 6.09 -15.86
CA ASP A 126 9.69 6.77 -17.14
C ASP A 126 8.65 7.89 -16.95
N ILE A 127 7.66 7.70 -16.09
CA ILE A 127 6.72 8.75 -15.66
C ILE A 127 7.45 9.91 -15.00
N GLU A 128 8.31 9.63 -14.01
CA GLU A 128 9.05 10.69 -13.30
C GLU A 128 10.04 11.42 -14.21
N ALA A 129 10.71 10.70 -15.12
CA ALA A 129 11.57 11.30 -16.14
C ALA A 129 10.78 12.26 -17.05
N THR A 130 9.57 11.85 -17.46
CA THR A 130 8.67 12.67 -18.29
C THR A 130 8.19 13.92 -17.53
N LYS A 131 7.86 13.80 -16.24
CA LYS A 131 7.51 14.96 -15.41
C LYS A 131 8.68 15.93 -15.26
N ILE A 132 9.90 15.43 -15.06
CA ILE A 132 11.10 16.27 -14.96
C ILE A 132 11.37 17.00 -16.28
N ASP A 133 11.15 16.35 -17.42
CA ASP A 133 11.30 16.98 -18.74
C ASP A 133 10.21 18.04 -18.97
N ALA A 134 8.94 17.71 -18.67
CA ALA A 134 7.82 18.65 -18.73
C ALA A 134 8.07 19.88 -17.85
N GLN A 135 8.56 19.70 -16.62
CA GLN A 135 8.89 20.81 -15.72
C GLN A 135 9.94 21.77 -16.31
N LYS A 136 10.85 21.29 -17.17
CA LYS A 136 11.88 22.10 -17.81
C LYS A 136 11.38 22.77 -19.09
N ASN A 137 10.59 22.04 -19.88
CA ASN A 137 10.27 22.42 -21.27
C ASN A 137 8.85 23.01 -21.41
N ASP A 138 7.87 22.45 -20.70
CA ASP A 138 6.47 22.91 -20.70
C ASP A 138 5.77 22.54 -19.37
N PRO A 139 5.89 23.39 -18.34
CA PRO A 139 5.29 23.14 -17.03
C PRO A 139 3.77 23.02 -17.06
N SER A 140 3.11 23.48 -18.12
CA SER A 140 1.65 23.41 -18.22
C SER A 140 1.16 21.96 -18.32
N LEU A 141 1.99 21.07 -18.89
CA LEU A 141 1.69 19.65 -19.05
C LEU A 141 1.66 18.88 -17.72
N LEU A 142 2.25 19.41 -16.65
CA LEU A 142 2.27 18.72 -15.35
C LEU A 142 0.85 18.49 -14.80
N ASN A 143 -0.07 19.42 -15.07
CA ASN A 143 -1.46 19.26 -14.67
C ASN A 143 -2.16 18.15 -15.45
N ASP A 144 -1.80 17.97 -16.73
CA ASP A 144 -2.37 16.93 -17.58
C ASP A 144 -1.80 15.55 -17.22
N ILE A 145 -0.49 15.47 -16.96
CA ILE A 145 0.18 14.24 -16.50
C ILE A 145 -0.36 13.80 -15.13
N GLY A 146 -0.63 14.75 -14.24
CA GLY A 146 -1.11 14.50 -12.89
C GLY A 146 -0.03 13.99 -11.93
N GLU A 147 -0.39 13.87 -10.65
CA GLU A 147 0.50 13.38 -9.60
C GLU A 147 0.93 11.93 -9.81
N THR A 148 0.06 11.07 -10.35
CA THR A 148 0.42 9.66 -10.54
C THR A 148 1.08 9.37 -11.88
N GLY A 149 0.85 10.24 -12.87
CA GLY A 149 1.31 10.02 -14.25
C GLY A 149 0.46 9.03 -15.02
N PHE A 150 -0.80 8.80 -14.62
CA PHE A 150 -1.65 7.79 -15.25
C PHE A 150 -1.91 8.06 -16.73
N LEU A 151 -1.87 9.33 -17.15
CA LEU A 151 -1.96 9.71 -18.56
C LEU A 151 -0.94 8.97 -19.43
N ILE A 152 0.32 8.86 -18.97
CA ILE A 152 1.40 8.21 -19.71
C ILE A 152 1.11 6.71 -19.86
N VAL A 153 0.74 6.06 -18.75
CA VAL A 153 0.33 4.65 -18.76
C VAL A 153 -0.86 4.42 -19.69
N TYR A 154 -1.84 5.31 -19.68
CA TYR A 154 -2.99 5.19 -20.55
C TYR A 154 -2.60 5.29 -22.02
N ASP A 155 -1.73 6.24 -22.37
CA ASP A 155 -1.26 6.40 -23.75
C ASP A 155 -0.50 5.17 -24.24
N ASP A 156 0.32 4.56 -23.39
CA ASP A 156 1.13 3.38 -23.73
C ASP A 156 0.30 2.07 -23.75
N PHE A 157 -0.71 1.95 -22.87
CA PHE A 157 -1.37 0.67 -22.60
C PHE A 157 -2.89 0.64 -22.81
N ASN A 158 -3.53 1.70 -23.35
CA ASN A 158 -5.00 1.75 -23.55
C ASN A 158 -5.58 0.57 -24.36
N THR A 159 -4.77 -0.11 -25.17
CA THR A 159 -5.17 -1.31 -25.93
C THR A 159 -5.36 -2.55 -25.05
N SER A 160 -4.80 -2.54 -23.83
CA SER A 160 -4.90 -3.60 -22.85
C SER A 160 -5.59 -3.11 -21.57
N GLN A 161 -6.86 -3.49 -21.43
CA GLN A 161 -7.60 -3.22 -20.19
C GLN A 161 -6.96 -3.90 -18.98
N ILE A 162 -6.32 -5.08 -19.15
CA ILE A 162 -5.67 -5.79 -18.03
C ILE A 162 -4.52 -4.96 -17.46
N ILE A 163 -3.69 -4.39 -18.32
CA ILE A 163 -2.56 -3.54 -17.89
C ILE A 163 -3.08 -2.21 -17.33
N THR A 164 -4.00 -1.57 -18.05
CA THR A 164 -4.53 -0.27 -17.64
C THR A 164 -5.27 -0.34 -16.30
N ASP A 165 -6.10 -1.38 -16.09
CA ASP A 165 -6.76 -1.64 -14.81
C ASP A 165 -5.76 -1.93 -13.69
N TYR A 166 -4.67 -2.66 -13.99
CA TYR A 166 -3.62 -2.94 -13.00
C TYR A 166 -2.97 -1.65 -12.49
N PHE A 167 -2.50 -0.79 -13.39
CA PHE A 167 -1.88 0.48 -12.99
C PHE A 167 -2.87 1.43 -12.33
N ALA A 168 -4.11 1.49 -12.83
CA ALA A 168 -5.15 2.30 -12.20
C ALA A 168 -5.36 1.90 -10.74
N LYS A 169 -5.38 0.59 -10.42
CA LYS A 169 -5.44 0.10 -9.03
C LYS A 169 -4.20 0.51 -8.22
N GLN A 170 -3.00 0.31 -8.75
CA GLN A 170 -1.76 0.66 -8.04
C GLN A 170 -1.69 2.17 -7.73
N PHE A 171 -2.10 3.01 -8.67
CA PHE A 171 -2.08 4.46 -8.48
C PHE A 171 -3.21 4.94 -7.57
N LEU A 172 -4.38 4.30 -7.62
CA LEU A 172 -5.45 4.53 -6.67
C LEU A 172 -4.99 4.24 -5.23
N GLU A 173 -4.32 3.10 -5.01
CA GLU A 173 -3.77 2.75 -3.69
C GLU A 173 -2.77 3.80 -3.21
N ARG A 174 -1.83 4.21 -4.08
CA ARG A 174 -0.84 5.26 -3.76
C ARG A 174 -1.47 6.61 -3.41
N LEU A 175 -2.57 7.01 -4.07
CA LEU A 175 -3.25 8.28 -3.80
C LEU A 175 -4.08 8.26 -2.52
N LEU A 176 -4.70 7.13 -2.19
CA LEU A 176 -5.60 7.00 -1.05
C LEU A 176 -4.88 6.60 0.25
N ASP A 177 -3.70 6.00 0.13
CA ASP A 177 -2.86 5.57 1.25
C ASP A 177 -1.45 6.16 1.07
N PRO A 178 -1.30 7.50 1.13
CA PRO A 178 -0.01 8.14 0.96
C PRO A 178 0.93 7.73 2.12
N GLU A 179 2.24 7.75 1.88
CA GLU A 179 3.27 7.25 2.82
C GLU A 179 3.12 7.72 4.28
N LYS A 180 2.46 8.86 4.52
CA LYS A 180 2.33 9.51 5.83
C LYS A 180 0.98 9.32 6.54
N HIS A 181 -0.06 8.84 5.87
CA HIS A 181 -1.40 8.73 6.47
C HIS A 181 -2.10 7.47 6.01
N THR A 182 -2.68 6.73 6.95
CA THR A 182 -3.53 5.60 6.56
C THR A 182 -4.79 6.12 5.86
N PHE A 183 -5.39 5.30 5.00
CA PHE A 183 -6.71 5.62 4.44
C PHE A 183 -7.80 5.86 5.50
N GLU A 184 -7.70 5.25 6.69
CA GLU A 184 -8.57 5.52 7.84
C GLU A 184 -8.34 6.96 8.38
N ASP A 185 -7.08 7.36 8.56
CA ASP A 185 -6.70 8.73 8.98
C ASP A 185 -7.23 9.78 7.98
N PHE A 186 -7.12 9.50 6.68
CA PHE A 186 -7.61 10.37 5.62
C PHE A 186 -9.11 10.64 5.77
N LEU A 187 -9.93 9.60 5.97
CA LEU A 187 -11.37 9.76 6.13
C LEU A 187 -11.72 10.54 7.39
N HIS A 188 -11.07 10.25 8.52
CA HIS A 188 -11.29 10.98 9.77
C HIS A 188 -10.88 12.46 9.70
N THR A 189 -9.94 12.80 8.81
CA THR A 189 -9.56 14.20 8.56
C THR A 189 -10.57 14.92 7.66
N ARG A 190 -11.29 14.19 6.80
CA ARG A 190 -12.21 14.76 5.81
C ARG A 190 -13.65 14.83 6.27
N PHE A 191 -14.07 13.91 7.14
CA PHE A 191 -15.44 13.83 7.64
C PHE A 191 -15.45 13.99 9.17
N ASN A 192 -16.30 14.89 9.66
CA ASN A 192 -16.39 15.17 11.10
C ASN A 192 -17.21 14.10 11.84
N SER A 193 -18.04 13.35 11.11
CA SER A 193 -18.92 12.34 11.69
C SER A 193 -19.19 11.19 10.72
N LEU A 194 -19.57 10.04 11.28
CA LEU A 194 -20.02 8.89 10.50
C LEU A 194 -21.28 9.21 9.70
N GLU A 195 -22.15 10.07 10.22
CA GLU A 195 -23.37 10.51 9.54
C GLU A 195 -23.04 11.29 8.26
N GLU A 196 -22.08 12.21 8.32
CA GLU A 196 -21.59 12.97 7.18
C GLU A 196 -21.03 12.04 6.09
N LEU A 197 -20.20 11.06 6.48
CA LEU A 197 -19.67 10.05 5.57
C LEU A 197 -20.77 9.19 4.94
N ASN A 198 -21.79 8.80 5.71
CA ASN A 198 -22.90 7.98 5.20
C ASN A 198 -23.83 8.73 4.24
N ASN A 199 -24.00 10.04 4.45
CA ASN A 199 -24.81 10.89 3.58
C ASN A 199 -24.06 11.33 2.31
N THR A 200 -22.74 11.13 2.26
CA THR A 200 -21.91 11.48 1.12
C THR A 200 -22.02 10.42 0.02
N PRO A 201 -22.28 10.81 -1.25
CA PRO A 201 -22.20 9.91 -2.40
C PRO A 201 -20.75 9.45 -2.64
N ILE A 202 -20.31 8.41 -1.91
CA ILE A 202 -18.90 8.10 -1.74
C ILE A 202 -18.14 7.82 -3.05
N ARG A 203 -18.81 7.24 -4.06
CA ARG A 203 -18.20 7.00 -5.38
C ARG A 203 -17.87 8.32 -6.09
N THR A 204 -18.84 9.24 -6.11
CA THR A 204 -18.65 10.57 -6.70
C THR A 204 -17.57 11.33 -5.95
N TYR A 205 -17.60 11.31 -4.61
CA TYR A 205 -16.58 11.93 -3.78
C TYR A 205 -15.18 11.40 -4.09
N LEU A 206 -15.00 10.07 -4.20
CA LEU A 206 -13.70 9.48 -4.53
C LEU A 206 -13.23 9.91 -5.93
N ILE A 207 -14.10 9.93 -6.93
CA ILE A 207 -13.75 10.36 -8.30
C ILE A 207 -13.34 11.83 -8.30
N GLU A 208 -14.07 12.71 -7.61
CA GLU A 208 -13.74 14.13 -7.47
C GLU A 208 -12.40 14.34 -6.74
N TYR A 209 -12.17 13.57 -5.67
CA TYR A 209 -10.92 13.58 -4.94
C TYR A 209 -9.74 13.16 -5.83
N ILE A 210 -9.87 12.07 -6.59
CA ILE A 210 -8.84 11.60 -7.51
C ILE A 210 -8.60 12.65 -8.61
N SER A 211 -9.66 13.24 -9.14
CA SER A 211 -9.59 14.25 -10.22
C SER A 211 -8.78 15.48 -9.83
N TYR A 212 -8.74 15.84 -8.55
CA TYR A 212 -7.90 16.92 -8.04
C TYR A 212 -6.39 16.65 -8.23
N TYR A 213 -5.97 15.39 -8.17
CA TYR A 213 -4.56 15.00 -8.30
C TYR A 213 -4.22 14.44 -9.67
N ASP A 214 -5.15 13.71 -10.29
CA ASP A 214 -4.94 13.02 -11.56
C ASP A 214 -6.28 12.91 -12.31
N SER A 215 -6.49 13.84 -13.25
CA SER A 215 -7.74 13.94 -14.00
C SER A 215 -7.96 12.75 -14.93
N MET A 216 -6.89 12.18 -15.49
CA MET A 216 -6.99 11.04 -16.40
C MET A 216 -7.33 9.75 -15.66
N LEU A 217 -6.73 9.52 -14.48
CA LEU A 217 -7.10 8.41 -13.61
C LEU A 217 -8.55 8.50 -13.17
N ALA A 218 -9.01 9.69 -12.78
CA ALA A 218 -10.42 9.91 -12.40
C ALA A 218 -11.38 9.63 -13.56
N SER A 219 -11.06 10.11 -14.77
CA SER A 219 -11.82 9.84 -15.99
C SER A 219 -11.91 8.33 -16.26
N TYR A 220 -10.79 7.62 -16.20
CA TYR A 220 -10.75 6.18 -16.41
C TYR A 220 -11.54 5.40 -15.36
N ILE A 221 -11.42 5.74 -14.09
CA ILE A 221 -12.18 5.11 -12.99
C ILE A 221 -13.68 5.38 -13.14
N SER A 222 -14.08 6.55 -13.63
CA SER A 222 -15.49 6.88 -13.85
C SER A 222 -16.18 5.93 -14.84
N THR A 223 -15.42 5.39 -15.82
CA THR A 223 -15.91 4.38 -16.77
C THR A 223 -15.64 2.93 -16.33
N HIS A 224 -14.79 2.74 -15.31
CA HIS A 224 -14.41 1.43 -14.76
C HIS A 224 -14.65 1.36 -13.26
N ILE A 225 -15.89 1.66 -12.84
CA ILE A 225 -16.26 1.86 -11.43
C ILE A 225 -15.99 0.64 -10.54
N GLN A 226 -15.92 -0.56 -11.11
CA GLN A 226 -15.56 -1.80 -10.43
C GLN A 226 -14.17 -1.72 -9.78
N LEU A 227 -13.26 -0.86 -10.27
CA LEU A 227 -11.93 -0.68 -9.69
C LEU A 227 -11.99 -0.03 -8.29
N LEU A 228 -13.10 0.59 -7.91
CA LEU A 228 -13.30 1.14 -6.56
C LEU A 228 -13.82 0.12 -5.54
N GLU A 229 -14.18 -1.11 -5.93
CA GLU A 229 -14.85 -2.06 -5.02
C GLU A 229 -14.03 -2.41 -3.78
N GLU A 230 -12.72 -2.59 -3.94
CA GLU A 230 -11.79 -2.87 -2.83
C GLU A 230 -11.72 -1.66 -1.88
N THR A 231 -11.59 -0.45 -2.42
CA THR A 231 -11.61 0.79 -1.64
C THR A 231 -12.93 0.96 -0.88
N LEU A 232 -14.06 0.74 -1.54
CA LEU A 232 -15.38 0.82 -0.91
C LEU A 232 -15.53 -0.20 0.22
N SER A 233 -14.98 -1.40 0.04
CA SER A 233 -14.96 -2.43 1.09
C SER A 233 -14.11 -1.99 2.30
N LYS A 234 -12.96 -1.35 2.07
CA LYS A 234 -12.14 -0.74 3.14
C LYS A 234 -12.93 0.35 3.89
N ILE A 235 -13.66 1.20 3.18
CA ILE A 235 -14.52 2.24 3.81
C ILE A 235 -15.59 1.60 4.70
N GLU A 236 -16.24 0.53 4.27
CA GLU A 236 -17.25 -0.17 5.08
C GLU A 236 -16.65 -0.79 6.36
N LEU A 237 -15.40 -1.25 6.31
CA LEU A 237 -14.68 -1.69 7.51
C LEU A 237 -14.38 -0.52 8.46
N ILE A 238 -13.96 0.63 7.92
CA ILE A 238 -13.68 1.85 8.70
C ILE A 238 -14.96 2.36 9.36
N LYS A 239 -16.09 2.42 8.65
CA LYS A 239 -17.39 2.84 9.20
C LYS A 239 -17.79 2.03 10.44
N ARG A 240 -17.53 0.73 10.46
CA ARG A 240 -17.83 -0.15 11.62
C ARG A 240 -17.00 0.19 12.86
N ARG A 241 -15.85 0.85 12.68
CA ARG A 241 -14.89 1.20 13.74
C ARG A 241 -14.77 2.71 13.95
N TRP A 242 -15.59 3.52 13.28
CA TRP A 242 -15.50 4.98 13.28
C TRP A 242 -15.43 5.58 14.69
N ASN A 243 -16.35 5.16 15.57
CA ASN A 243 -16.45 5.71 16.92
C ASN A 243 -15.32 5.25 17.85
N THR A 244 -14.61 4.17 17.50
CA THR A 244 -13.47 3.68 18.28
C THR A 244 -12.15 4.23 17.80
N TYR A 245 -12.11 4.97 16.67
CA TYR A 245 -10.89 5.55 16.12
C TYR A 245 -10.16 6.49 17.11
N PRO A 246 -10.81 7.48 17.76
CA PRO A 246 -10.11 8.36 18.70
C PRO A 246 -9.50 7.60 19.88
N ALA A 247 -10.23 6.61 20.42
CA ALA A 247 -9.75 5.78 21.53
C ALA A 247 -8.62 4.84 21.10
N ARG A 248 -8.65 4.31 19.87
CA ARG A 248 -7.58 3.50 19.29
C ARG A 248 -6.31 4.31 19.06
N LEU A 249 -6.46 5.53 18.52
CA LEU A 249 -5.35 6.45 18.30
C LEU A 249 -4.71 6.86 19.63
N GLU A 250 -5.51 7.25 20.62
CA GLU A 250 -5.05 7.57 21.98
C GLU A 250 -4.35 6.38 22.63
N SER A 251 -4.96 5.18 22.56
CA SER A 251 -4.36 3.96 23.10
C SER A 251 -3.00 3.67 22.47
N LEU A 252 -2.91 3.65 21.13
CA LEU A 252 -1.65 3.37 20.42
C LEU A 252 -0.56 4.39 20.76
N LYS A 253 -0.94 5.66 20.91
CA LYS A 253 -0.04 6.76 21.29
C LYS A 253 0.64 6.50 22.63
N TYR A 254 -0.12 6.13 23.66
CA TYR A 254 0.43 5.87 24.99
C TYR A 254 1.21 4.56 25.04
N HIS A 255 0.72 3.48 24.43
CA HIS A 255 1.46 2.21 24.39
C HIS A 255 2.85 2.38 23.75
N ARG A 256 2.92 3.09 22.62
CA ARG A 256 4.22 3.38 21.98
C ARG A 256 5.06 4.35 22.79
N LEU A 257 4.46 5.32 23.46
CA LEU A 257 5.18 6.23 24.35
C LEU A 257 5.92 5.44 25.44
N PHE A 258 5.24 4.54 26.14
CA PHE A 258 5.86 3.68 27.16
C PHE A 258 6.98 2.83 26.57
N ASP A 259 6.74 2.13 25.44
CA ASP A 259 7.77 1.35 24.75
C ASP A 259 9.02 2.18 24.40
N TYR A 260 8.83 3.45 24.03
CA TYR A 260 9.92 4.35 23.68
C TYR A 260 10.69 4.88 24.88
N ILE A 261 10.01 5.14 25.99
CA ILE A 261 10.66 5.57 27.24
C ILE A 261 11.48 4.40 27.79
N GLN A 262 10.92 3.19 27.83
CA GLN A 262 11.66 2.00 28.23
C GLN A 262 12.95 1.83 27.38
N LYS A 263 12.83 1.90 26.06
CA LYS A 263 14.00 1.84 25.14
C LYS A 263 15.01 2.96 25.40
N TYR A 264 14.54 4.16 25.74
CA TYR A 264 15.42 5.28 26.11
C TYR A 264 16.24 4.94 27.35
N PHE A 265 15.59 4.42 28.40
CA PHE A 265 16.26 4.02 29.64
C PHE A 265 17.26 2.87 29.44
N GLU A 266 16.91 1.89 28.61
CA GLU A 266 17.81 0.81 28.17
C GLU A 266 19.03 1.38 27.42
N ALA A 267 18.83 2.35 26.52
CA ALA A 267 19.91 2.95 25.73
C ALA A 267 20.89 3.77 26.58
N ILE A 268 20.42 4.41 27.65
CA ILE A 268 21.29 5.13 28.60
C ILE A 268 21.86 4.23 29.70
N ASP A 269 21.64 2.92 29.67
CA ASP A 269 22.08 1.97 30.70
C ASP A 269 21.63 2.40 32.12
N TYR A 270 20.37 2.85 32.23
CA TYR A 270 19.74 3.27 33.50
C TYR A 270 20.58 4.30 34.29
N GLN A 271 21.26 5.18 33.57
CA GLN A 271 22.16 6.18 34.15
C GLN A 271 21.48 7.39 34.80
N CYS A 272 20.14 7.43 34.77
CA CYS A 272 19.30 8.44 35.41
C CYS A 272 19.07 8.08 36.88
N SER A 273 19.13 9.09 37.77
CA SER A 273 18.89 8.89 39.21
C SER A 273 17.43 8.58 39.56
N TYR A 274 16.52 8.88 38.63
CA TYR A 274 15.08 8.68 38.75
C TYR A 274 14.64 7.54 37.82
N SER A 275 13.62 6.80 38.26
CA SER A 275 12.97 5.74 37.50
C SER A 275 12.23 6.27 36.27
N GLU A 276 11.84 5.34 35.39
CA GLU A 276 10.99 5.59 34.23
C GLU A 276 9.66 6.25 34.66
N ASP A 277 9.02 5.69 35.69
CA ASP A 277 7.74 6.16 36.18
C ASP A 277 7.86 7.56 36.80
N GLU A 278 8.86 7.80 37.66
CA GLU A 278 9.09 9.14 38.24
C GLU A 278 9.25 10.21 37.15
N MET A 279 10.04 9.94 36.11
CA MET A 279 10.25 10.89 35.01
C MET A 279 8.98 11.10 34.18
N LEU A 280 8.29 10.02 33.84
CA LEU A 280 7.07 10.10 33.04
C LEU A 280 5.93 10.80 33.79
N TYR A 281 5.75 10.50 35.08
CA TYR A 281 4.71 11.12 35.89
C TYR A 281 5.04 12.57 36.25
N LEU A 282 6.32 12.94 36.43
CA LEU A 282 6.75 14.34 36.55
C LEU A 282 6.39 15.15 35.29
N ILE A 283 6.68 14.62 34.11
CA ILE A 283 6.30 15.27 32.83
C ILE A 283 4.78 15.26 32.65
N SER A 284 4.10 14.20 33.07
CA SER A 284 2.64 14.10 32.96
C SER A 284 1.91 15.11 33.84
N GLU A 285 2.41 15.38 35.05
CA GLU A 285 1.92 16.45 35.92
C GLU A 285 2.16 17.83 35.29
N GLU A 286 3.36 18.09 34.76
CA GLU A 286 3.68 19.35 34.07
C GLU A 286 2.73 19.62 32.89
N LEU A 287 2.43 18.59 32.11
CA LEU A 287 1.58 18.69 30.92
C LEU A 287 0.08 18.56 31.23
N GLY A 288 -0.30 18.23 32.47
CA GLY A 288 -1.68 18.05 32.89
C GLY A 288 -2.36 16.80 32.28
N ILE A 289 -1.60 15.75 32.00
CA ILE A 289 -2.05 14.52 31.33
C ILE A 289 -2.02 13.28 32.23
N THR A 290 -1.70 13.42 33.51
CA THR A 290 -1.54 12.33 34.49
C THR A 290 -2.67 11.31 34.46
N SER A 291 -3.93 11.76 34.39
CA SER A 291 -5.11 10.89 34.35
C SER A 291 -5.20 10.05 33.07
N THR A 292 -4.70 10.55 31.96
CA THR A 292 -4.65 9.82 30.69
C THR A 292 -3.44 8.89 30.65
N THR A 293 -2.29 9.32 31.19
CA THR A 293 -1.10 8.47 31.32
C THR A 293 -1.44 7.20 32.12
N ILE A 294 -2.01 7.33 33.32
CA ILE A 294 -2.34 6.17 34.15
C ILE A 294 -3.44 5.28 33.56
N LYS A 295 -4.35 5.83 32.76
CA LYS A 295 -5.39 5.04 32.08
C LYS A 295 -4.79 3.99 31.14
N TYR A 296 -3.60 4.25 30.59
CA TYR A 296 -2.95 3.40 29.60
C TYR A 296 -1.67 2.73 30.10
N ASP A 297 -1.21 3.09 31.29
CA ASP A 297 -0.05 2.51 31.93
C ASP A 297 -0.31 1.03 32.27
N PRO A 298 0.48 0.08 31.72
CA PRO A 298 0.29 -1.34 31.98
C PRO A 298 0.80 -1.78 33.37
N SER A 299 1.69 -1.00 33.99
CA SER A 299 2.32 -1.26 35.28
C SER A 299 1.54 -0.66 36.44
N MET A 300 0.76 0.40 36.22
CA MET A 300 0.10 1.13 37.29
C MET A 300 -1.43 1.11 37.21
N SER A 301 -2.07 1.25 38.37
CA SER A 301 -3.51 1.50 38.46
C SER A 301 -3.80 2.65 39.42
N VAL A 302 -4.87 3.40 39.15
CA VAL A 302 -5.22 4.62 39.92
C VAL A 302 -5.41 4.34 41.42
N ASP A 303 -5.80 3.12 41.77
CA ASP A 303 -6.06 2.69 43.15
C ASP A 303 -4.87 1.92 43.77
N SER A 304 -3.68 1.93 43.13
CA SER A 304 -2.49 1.24 43.66
C SER A 304 -1.70 2.12 44.62
N GLU A 305 -1.25 1.53 45.73
CA GLU A 305 -0.31 2.17 46.69
C GLU A 305 0.97 2.63 45.96
N GLU A 306 1.44 1.85 44.98
CA GLU A 306 2.59 2.16 44.13
C GLU A 306 2.44 3.46 43.32
N PHE A 307 1.22 3.75 42.82
CA PHE A 307 0.94 5.01 42.13
C PHE A 307 0.89 6.21 43.10
N GLU A 308 0.29 6.03 44.28
CA GLU A 308 0.26 7.09 45.30
C GLU A 308 1.67 7.44 45.77
N GLU A 309 2.50 6.43 46.04
CA GLU A 309 3.92 6.59 46.40
C GLU A 309 4.69 7.34 45.30
N THR A 310 4.56 6.90 44.05
CA THR A 310 5.23 7.56 42.91
C THR A 310 4.83 9.02 42.77
N LEU A 311 3.54 9.36 42.94
CA LEU A 311 3.09 10.75 42.91
C LEU A 311 3.60 11.58 44.08
N GLU A 312 3.73 11.00 45.27
CA GLU A 312 4.33 11.67 46.42
C GLU A 312 5.82 11.94 46.21
N GLU A 313 6.54 11.01 45.59
CA GLU A 313 7.94 11.18 45.19
C GLU A 313 8.09 12.28 44.13
N VAL A 314 7.28 12.22 43.07
CA VAL A 314 7.26 13.24 42.00
C VAL A 314 7.04 14.65 42.54
N LYS A 315 6.14 14.84 43.52
CA LYS A 315 5.89 16.14 44.16
C LYS A 315 7.08 16.70 44.93
N GLN A 316 8.04 15.86 45.32
CA GLN A 316 9.26 16.27 46.02
C GLN A 316 10.39 16.61 45.05
N ILE A 317 10.26 16.30 43.76
CA ILE A 317 11.26 16.59 42.74
C ILE A 317 11.22 18.08 42.38
N ASP A 318 12.29 18.81 42.72
CA ASP A 318 12.50 20.20 42.29
C ASP A 318 13.49 20.27 41.12
N LEU A 319 12.95 20.50 39.92
CA LEU A 319 13.71 20.67 38.67
C LEU A 319 14.82 21.72 38.77
N THR A 320 14.69 22.74 39.63
CA THR A 320 15.71 23.80 39.78
C THR A 320 16.96 23.32 40.52
N THR A 321 16.85 22.21 41.26
CA THR A 321 17.94 21.62 42.05
C THR A 321 18.46 20.31 41.46
N MET A 322 17.83 19.81 40.40
CA MET A 322 18.17 18.56 39.74
C MET A 322 19.58 18.60 39.12
N PRO A 323 20.39 17.52 39.23
CA PRO A 323 21.67 17.43 38.56
C PRO A 323 21.53 17.61 37.05
N PHE A 324 22.51 18.28 36.41
CA PHE A 324 22.49 18.54 34.96
C PHE A 324 22.25 17.29 34.11
N LYS A 325 22.80 16.15 34.53
CA LYS A 325 22.62 14.86 33.86
C LYS A 325 21.15 14.42 33.84
N ASP A 326 20.51 14.42 35.01
CA ASP A 326 19.10 14.02 35.13
C ASP A 326 18.18 15.05 34.46
N LEU A 327 18.52 16.34 34.52
CA LEU A 327 17.81 17.39 33.79
C LEU A 327 17.89 17.19 32.26
N SER A 328 19.01 16.69 31.74
CA SER A 328 19.15 16.32 30.34
C SER A 328 18.21 15.16 29.98
N HIS A 329 18.17 14.11 30.81
CA HIS A 329 17.27 12.96 30.61
C HIS A 329 15.80 13.39 30.66
N TYR A 330 15.42 14.20 31.65
CA TYR A 330 14.08 14.80 31.74
C TYR A 330 13.70 15.54 30.46
N ASN A 331 14.57 16.41 29.93
CA ASN A 331 14.27 17.15 28.70
C ASN A 331 14.12 16.23 27.48
N ASN A 332 14.92 15.17 27.41
CA ASN A 332 14.84 14.19 26.33
C ASN A 332 13.51 13.44 26.39
N ILE A 333 13.15 12.89 27.55
CA ILE A 333 11.87 12.20 27.77
C ILE A 333 10.70 13.15 27.51
N ARG A 334 10.79 14.41 27.94
CA ARG A 334 9.78 15.43 27.68
C ARG A 334 9.59 15.68 26.19
N ASN A 335 10.67 15.72 25.40
CA ASN A 335 10.59 15.84 23.95
C ASN A 335 9.94 14.59 23.31
N ILE A 336 10.26 13.39 23.82
CA ILE A 336 9.61 12.14 23.40
C ILE A 336 8.10 12.24 23.65
N VAL A 337 7.69 12.56 24.88
CA VAL A 337 6.28 12.71 25.29
C VAL A 337 5.55 13.71 24.38
N ILE A 338 6.10 14.92 24.21
CA ILE A 338 5.48 15.96 23.38
C ILE A 338 5.34 15.49 21.92
N ARG A 339 6.35 14.81 21.38
CA ARG A 339 6.30 14.29 20.00
C ARG A 339 5.17 13.28 19.84
N PHE A 340 5.02 12.32 20.75
CA PHE A 340 3.91 11.37 20.74
C PHE A 340 2.55 12.06 20.91
N LEU A 341 2.44 13.02 21.84
CA LEU A 341 1.20 13.77 22.04
C LEU A 341 0.78 14.58 20.82
N SER A 342 1.73 15.11 20.07
CA SER A 342 1.48 15.91 18.87
C SER A 342 1.00 15.12 17.65
N ALA A 343 1.15 13.78 17.65
CA ALA A 343 0.72 12.93 16.54
C ALA A 343 -0.82 12.89 16.43
N ASN A 344 -1.33 13.08 15.21
CA ASN A 344 -2.76 13.18 14.92
C ASN A 344 -3.29 12.01 14.09
N SER A 345 -2.42 11.06 13.72
CA SER A 345 -2.72 9.96 12.81
C SER A 345 -2.07 8.65 13.30
N LEU A 346 -2.65 7.51 12.95
CA LEU A 346 -2.09 6.20 13.29
C LEU A 346 -0.72 6.01 12.60
N LYS A 347 -0.60 6.46 11.34
CA LYS A 347 0.64 6.35 10.56
C LYS A 347 1.75 7.26 11.09
N GLU A 348 1.43 8.48 11.53
CA GLU A 348 2.42 9.36 12.18
C GLU A 348 3.02 8.69 13.43
N LEU A 349 2.21 7.98 14.22
CA LEU A 349 2.69 7.21 15.36
C LEU A 349 3.56 6.03 14.93
N GLU A 350 3.25 5.40 13.80
CA GLU A 350 4.03 4.31 13.21
C GLU A 350 5.44 4.73 12.84
N ASP A 351 5.57 5.92 12.27
CA ASP A 351 6.81 6.45 11.69
C ASP A 351 7.64 7.30 12.68
N ILE A 352 7.21 7.44 13.94
CA ILE A 352 8.08 7.99 14.98
C ILE A 352 9.23 6.99 15.19
N GLU A 353 10.39 7.34 14.62
CA GLU A 353 11.69 6.82 14.98
C GLU A 353 12.44 7.87 15.81
N ILE A 354 13.06 7.42 16.89
CA ILE A 354 13.90 8.23 17.77
C ILE A 354 15.29 7.64 17.69
N ASP A 355 16.21 8.41 17.11
CA ASP A 355 17.62 8.03 17.07
C ASP A 355 18.20 8.19 18.47
N PHE A 356 18.44 7.07 19.15
CA PHE A 356 18.99 7.06 20.49
C PHE A 356 20.47 7.48 20.53
N ASP A 357 21.16 7.48 19.38
CA ASP A 357 22.56 7.92 19.29
C ASP A 357 22.70 9.44 19.44
N GLU A 358 21.67 10.23 19.10
CA GLU A 358 21.63 11.69 19.34
C GLU A 358 21.67 12.07 20.84
N PHE A 359 21.29 11.15 21.73
CA PHE A 359 21.15 11.41 23.16
C PHE A 359 22.39 11.04 24.00
N THR A 360 23.45 10.54 23.37
CA THR A 360 24.71 10.16 24.03
C THR A 360 25.72 11.31 24.15
N ALA A 361 25.45 12.48 23.54
CA ALA A 361 26.30 13.66 23.62
C ALA A 361 25.59 14.83 24.32
N PRO A 362 26.20 15.48 25.33
CA PRO A 362 25.60 16.65 25.98
C PRO A 362 25.63 17.81 24.98
N THR A 363 24.48 18.14 24.40
CA THR A 363 24.34 19.34 23.56
C THR A 363 23.39 20.35 24.19
N SER A 364 23.78 21.62 24.09
CA SER A 364 23.13 22.79 24.72
C SER A 364 21.65 22.96 24.34
N PRO A 365 20.86 23.68 25.17
CA PRO A 365 19.43 23.85 24.95
C PRO A 365 19.16 24.67 23.68
N ASN A 366 18.73 24.03 22.61
CA ASN A 366 18.09 24.70 21.50
C ASN A 366 16.58 24.78 21.79
N VAL A 367 16.12 25.99 22.11
CA VAL A 367 14.69 26.32 22.18
C VAL A 367 14.12 26.17 20.76
N LEU A 368 13.31 25.13 20.54
CA LEU A 368 12.62 24.92 19.27
C LEU A 368 11.54 26.00 19.09
N ASP A 369 11.71 26.85 18.08
CA ASP A 369 10.73 27.88 17.70
C ASP A 369 9.54 27.25 16.95
N ILE A 370 8.44 27.07 17.68
CA ILE A 370 7.20 26.40 17.26
C ILE A 370 6.49 27.18 16.12
N SER A 371 6.86 28.44 15.87
CA SER A 371 6.24 29.27 14.83
C SER A 371 6.49 28.80 13.39
N LYS A 372 7.44 27.89 13.18
CA LYS A 372 7.80 27.37 11.84
C LYS A 372 6.99 26.15 11.37
N PHE A 373 6.25 25.50 12.27
CA PHE A 373 5.50 24.27 11.95
C PHE A 373 4.01 24.51 11.65
N VAL A 374 3.51 25.73 11.82
CA VAL A 374 2.13 26.08 11.46
C VAL A 374 2.11 26.75 10.08
N LYS A 375 2.18 25.95 9.02
CA LYS A 375 1.62 26.33 7.71
C LYS A 375 0.35 25.53 7.47
N ARG A 376 -0.79 26.11 7.86
CA ARG A 376 -2.10 25.62 7.39
C ARG A 376 -2.19 25.84 5.87
N PRO A 377 -2.58 24.84 5.07
CA PRO A 377 -2.99 25.11 3.70
C PRO A 377 -4.24 26.00 3.70
N PRO A 378 -4.43 26.87 2.69
CA PRO A 378 -5.54 27.80 2.67
C PRO A 378 -6.87 27.07 2.50
N HIS A 379 -7.79 27.28 3.45
CA HIS A 379 -9.21 27.05 3.24
C HIS A 379 -9.70 27.94 2.09
N ARG A 380 -10.10 27.34 0.96
CA ARG A 380 -11.10 27.96 0.10
C ARG A 380 -12.45 27.33 0.41
N SER A 381 -13.35 28.21 0.87
CA SER A 381 -14.78 27.98 1.04
C SER A 381 -15.38 27.27 -0.17
N LEU A 382 -15.91 26.06 0.03
CA LEU A 382 -16.83 25.40 -0.90
C LEU A 382 -18.21 26.05 -0.80
N TYR A 383 -18.28 27.33 -1.15
CA TYR A 383 -19.51 28.04 -1.50
C TYR A 383 -19.13 29.15 -2.48
N ASN A 384 -19.27 28.83 -3.77
CA ASN A 384 -19.89 29.65 -4.81
C ASN A 384 -20.06 28.82 -6.08
#